data_AF-A0A1Q5UA23-F1
#
_entry.id   AF-A0A1Q5UA23-F1
#
_cell.length_a   1.000
_cell.length_b   1.000
_cell.length_c   1.000
_cell.angle_alpha   90.00
_cell.angle_beta   90.00
_cell.angle_gamma   90.00
#
_symmetry.space_group_name_H-M   'P 1'
#
loop_
_entity.id
_entity.type
_entity.pdbx_description
1 polymer ?
#
loop_
_entity_poly.entity_id
_entity_poly.type
_entity_poly.pdbx_seq_one_letter_code
_entity_poly.pdbx_strand_id
1 'polypeptide(L)'
;MAGRSKYNSRLPDGRRSVYWSNNPACSFAYALTHVGARKVLELTGSAQDKAFDVKMMGECKVGNLKCISVVPEVIHQYFPAEEYGVKSLVDIGNGEVAGPSDAIFESTKGSTENILYSARCQSLWGETCLRQ
;
A
#
# COMPACT_ATOMS: atom_id res chain seq x y z
N MET A 1 9.50 -20.99 2.58
CA MET A 1 9.17 -19.99 3.61
C MET A 1 9.89 -18.71 3.24
N ALA A 2 9.35 -17.96 2.28
CA ALA A 2 9.94 -16.70 1.81
C ALA A 2 9.84 -15.61 2.90
N GLY A 3 10.83 -14.72 2.88
CA GLY A 3 11.30 -13.95 4.02
C GLY A 3 10.23 -13.08 4.67
N ARG A 4 9.85 -13.41 5.91
CA ARG A 4 9.14 -12.47 6.76
C ARG A 4 10.06 -11.31 7.09
N SER A 5 9.60 -10.09 6.83
CA SER A 5 10.17 -8.90 7.47
C SER A 5 10.24 -9.13 8.98
N LYS A 6 11.37 -8.78 9.61
CA LYS A 6 11.64 -8.97 11.06
C LYS A 6 10.48 -8.48 11.94
N TYR A 7 9.75 -7.46 11.47
CA TYR A 7 8.61 -6.83 12.15
C TYR A 7 7.32 -7.67 12.15
N ASN A 8 7.13 -8.57 11.19
CA ASN A 8 5.95 -9.44 11.09
C ASN A 8 6.22 -10.88 11.57
N SER A 9 7.44 -11.17 12.03
CA SER A 9 7.85 -12.50 12.49
C SER A 9 6.97 -13.07 13.61
N ARG A 10 6.39 -12.19 14.45
CA ARG A 10 5.54 -12.56 15.59
C ARG A 10 4.05 -12.70 15.25
N LEU A 11 3.63 -12.37 14.02
CA LEU A 11 2.23 -12.52 13.62
C LEU A 11 1.97 -13.96 13.15
N PRO A 12 0.86 -14.59 13.60
CA PRO A 12 0.47 -15.88 13.06
C PRO A 12 0.18 -15.81 11.56
N ASP A 13 0.45 -16.91 10.86
CA ASP A 13 0.24 -17.06 9.42
C ASP A 13 -1.21 -16.72 9.03
N GLY A 14 -1.34 -15.97 7.94
CA GLY A 14 -2.64 -15.55 7.41
C GLY A 14 -3.39 -14.55 8.29
N ARG A 15 -2.77 -13.99 9.35
CA ARG A 15 -3.39 -12.99 10.22
C ARG A 15 -2.83 -11.60 10.01
N ARG A 16 -3.65 -10.61 10.36
CA ARG A 16 -3.28 -9.19 10.46
C ARG A 16 -3.50 -8.70 11.89
N SER A 17 -2.65 -7.79 12.33
CA SER A 17 -2.86 -7.00 13.54
C SER A 17 -3.65 -5.75 13.19
N VAL A 18 -4.56 -5.35 14.08
CA VAL A 18 -5.35 -4.12 13.98
C VAL A 18 -5.18 -3.38 15.30
N TYR A 19 -4.74 -2.13 15.24
CA TYR A 19 -4.44 -1.34 16.44
C TYR A 19 -4.68 0.14 16.22
N TRP A 20 -4.98 0.86 17.31
CA TRP A 20 -5.05 2.33 17.30
C TRP A 20 -3.68 2.91 16.97
N SER A 21 -3.62 3.78 15.97
CA SER A 21 -2.38 4.28 15.42
C SER A 21 -2.27 5.79 15.57
N ASN A 22 -1.15 6.21 16.12
CA ASN A 22 -0.78 7.63 16.22
C ASN A 22 0.26 8.00 15.14
N ASN A 23 0.65 7.05 14.28
CA ASN A 23 1.66 7.31 13.25
C ASN A 23 1.41 6.50 11.96
N PRO A 24 0.33 6.79 11.22
CA PRO A 24 0.04 6.12 9.95
C PRO A 24 0.76 6.75 8.74
N ALA A 25 1.84 7.53 8.93
CA ALA A 25 2.59 8.11 7.81
C ALA A 25 3.19 7.02 6.89
N CYS A 26 3.49 7.36 5.63
CA CYS A 26 3.98 6.42 4.62
C CYS A 26 3.06 5.22 4.35
N SER A 27 1.75 5.34 4.58
CA SER A 27 0.77 4.31 4.21
C SER A 27 0.42 4.39 2.73
N PHE A 28 0.37 3.23 2.04
CA PHE A 28 -0.06 3.15 0.64
C PHE A 28 -1.49 3.63 0.40
N ALA A 29 -2.38 3.41 1.37
CA ALA A 29 -3.78 3.79 1.26
C ALA A 29 -4.40 4.06 2.63
N TYR A 30 -5.44 4.90 2.64
CA TYR A 30 -6.26 5.19 3.81
C TYR A 30 -7.72 4.87 3.51
N ALA A 31 -8.37 4.14 4.41
CA ALA A 31 -9.81 3.98 4.41
C ALA A 31 -10.42 4.97 5.41
N LEU A 32 -11.43 5.71 4.98
CA LEU A 32 -12.09 6.74 5.80
C LEU A 32 -13.57 6.43 5.92
N THR A 33 -14.12 6.65 7.12
CA THR A 33 -15.58 6.74 7.29
C THR A 33 -16.07 8.03 6.63
N HIS A 34 -17.37 8.12 6.35
CA HIS A 34 -17.96 9.35 5.80
C HIS A 34 -17.63 10.60 6.66
N VAL A 35 -17.74 10.47 7.99
CA VAL A 35 -17.38 11.55 8.92
C VAL A 35 -15.88 11.83 8.91
N GLY A 36 -15.05 10.79 8.84
CA GLY A 36 -13.60 10.91 8.71
C GLY A 36 -13.19 11.66 7.45
N ALA A 37 -13.80 11.35 6.30
CA ALA A 37 -13.52 12.00 5.04
C ALA A 37 -13.79 13.51 5.08
N ARG A 38 -14.93 13.93 5.68
CA ARG A 38 -15.22 15.36 5.88
C ARG A 38 -14.16 16.06 6.71
N LYS A 39 -13.77 15.46 7.84
CA LYS A 39 -12.70 15.99 8.70
C LYS A 39 -11.38 16.07 7.96
N VAL A 40 -11.01 15.05 7.20
CA VAL A 40 -9.77 15.06 6.41
C VAL A 40 -9.79 16.21 5.41
N LEU A 41 -10.89 16.41 4.68
CA LEU A 41 -11.02 17.56 3.76
C LEU A 41 -10.86 18.91 4.48
N GLU A 42 -11.46 19.07 5.65
CA GLU A 42 -11.35 20.31 6.45
C GLU A 42 -9.93 20.52 7.02
N LEU A 43 -9.30 19.45 7.53
CA LEU A 43 -8.02 19.50 8.23
C LEU A 43 -6.82 19.54 7.28
N THR A 44 -6.90 18.88 6.12
CA THR A 44 -5.79 18.68 5.19
C THR A 44 -6.00 19.37 3.84
N GLY A 45 -7.22 19.79 3.51
CA GLY A 45 -7.56 20.34 2.18
C GLY A 45 -6.97 21.71 1.88
N SER A 46 -6.55 22.47 2.90
CA SER A 46 -6.04 23.83 2.73
C SER A 46 -4.53 23.93 2.48
N ALA A 47 -3.87 22.87 2.02
CA ALA A 47 -2.44 22.83 1.67
C ALA A 47 -1.50 23.48 2.71
N GLN A 48 -1.47 22.92 3.93
CA GLN A 48 -0.77 23.51 5.10
C GLN A 48 0.73 23.13 5.21
N ASP A 49 1.53 23.39 4.17
CA ASP A 49 3.01 23.24 4.15
C ASP A 49 3.59 21.84 4.45
N LYS A 50 2.75 20.81 4.62
CA LYS A 50 3.18 19.44 4.91
C LYS A 50 2.63 18.47 3.87
N ALA A 51 3.39 17.41 3.63
CA ALA A 51 2.88 16.25 2.89
C ALA A 51 1.59 15.71 3.54
N PHE A 52 0.68 15.21 2.71
CA PHE A 52 -0.65 14.79 3.13
C PHE A 52 -0.62 13.77 4.27
N ASP A 53 0.21 12.75 4.16
CA ASP A 53 0.36 11.67 5.15
C ASP A 53 0.98 12.15 6.47
N VAL A 54 1.92 13.10 6.42
CA VAL A 54 2.50 13.75 7.60
C VAL A 54 1.44 14.57 8.34
N LYS A 55 0.59 15.29 7.60
CA LYS A 55 -0.54 16.02 8.20
C LYS A 55 -1.55 15.05 8.82
N MET A 56 -1.92 13.97 8.12
CA MET A 56 -2.79 12.90 8.65
C MET A 56 -2.24 12.33 9.95
N MET A 57 -0.94 12.01 10.01
CA MET A 57 -0.28 11.58 11.25
C MET A 57 -0.47 12.61 12.37
N GLY A 58 -0.24 13.88 12.09
CA GLY A 58 -0.41 14.96 13.08
C GLY A 58 -1.81 14.97 13.68
N GLU A 59 -2.84 14.88 12.83
CA GLU A 59 -4.24 14.88 13.25
C GLU A 59 -4.65 13.62 14.01
N CYS A 60 -4.03 12.48 13.73
CA CYS A 60 -4.17 11.27 14.55
C CYS A 60 -3.56 11.44 15.95
N LYS A 61 -2.37 12.05 16.04
CA LYS A 61 -1.66 12.25 17.33
C LYS A 61 -2.41 13.16 18.28
N VAL A 62 -3.00 14.24 17.77
CA VAL A 62 -3.75 15.21 18.58
C VAL A 62 -5.21 14.80 18.81
N GLY A 63 -5.65 13.67 18.23
CA GLY A 63 -6.97 13.10 18.46
C GLY A 63 -8.11 13.70 17.62
N ASN A 64 -7.82 14.59 16.67
CA ASN A 64 -8.82 15.13 15.75
C ASN A 64 -9.37 14.04 14.82
N LEU A 65 -8.50 13.09 14.46
CA LEU A 65 -8.84 11.84 13.78
C LEU A 65 -8.61 10.64 14.71
N LYS A 66 -9.55 9.70 14.70
CA LYS A 66 -9.39 8.39 15.36
C LYS A 66 -8.85 7.40 14.33
N CYS A 67 -7.59 7.03 14.47
CA CYS A 67 -6.86 6.31 13.43
C CYS A 67 -6.55 4.88 13.84
N ILE A 68 -6.70 3.95 12.90
CA ILE A 68 -6.40 2.53 13.07
C ILE A 68 -5.41 2.14 11.96
N SER A 69 -4.39 1.37 12.31
CA SER A 69 -3.47 0.75 11.35
C SER A 69 -3.69 -0.76 11.30
N VAL A 70 -3.49 -1.33 10.11
CA VAL A 70 -3.57 -2.76 9.85
C VAL A 70 -2.23 -3.24 9.31
N VAL A 71 -1.64 -4.25 9.94
CA VAL A 71 -0.32 -4.79 9.57
C VAL A 71 -0.34 -6.33 9.55
N PRO A 72 0.09 -7.01 8.47
CA PRO A 72 0.42 -6.44 7.16
C PRO A 72 -0.77 -5.70 6.53
N GLU A 73 -0.46 -4.75 5.66
CA GLU A 73 -1.43 -3.87 5.02
C GLU A 73 -2.47 -4.63 4.19
N VAL A 74 -3.59 -3.95 3.92
CA VAL A 74 -4.72 -4.48 3.15
C VAL A 74 -4.59 -4.12 1.66
N ILE A 75 -3.90 -3.03 1.36
CA ILE A 75 -3.63 -2.55 0.00
C ILE A 75 -2.11 -2.48 -0.14
N HIS A 76 -1.59 -3.16 -1.15
CA HIS A 76 -0.18 -3.12 -1.53
C HIS A 76 -0.06 -3.15 -3.05
N GLN A 77 1.09 -2.73 -3.57
CA GLN A 77 1.33 -2.70 -5.00
C GLN A 77 1.36 -4.11 -5.61
N TYR A 78 0.84 -4.21 -6.83
CA TYR A 78 1.03 -5.38 -7.68
C TYR A 78 2.26 -5.16 -8.53
N PHE A 79 3.14 -6.15 -8.57
CA PHE A 79 4.34 -6.13 -9.39
C PHE A 79 4.08 -6.86 -10.71
N PRO A 80 4.39 -6.24 -11.86
CA PRO A 80 4.45 -6.94 -13.14
C PRO A 80 5.37 -8.16 -13.11
N ALA A 81 5.26 -9.05 -14.10
CA ALA A 81 6.19 -10.16 -14.22
C ALA A 81 7.62 -9.63 -14.40
N GLU A 82 8.58 -10.24 -13.69
CA GLU A 82 9.96 -9.74 -13.58
C GLU A 82 10.68 -9.66 -14.94
N GLU A 83 10.33 -10.55 -15.87
CA GLU A 83 10.84 -10.58 -17.25
C GLU A 83 10.65 -9.26 -18.02
N TYR A 84 9.63 -8.47 -17.65
CA TYR A 84 9.40 -7.17 -18.28
C TYR A 84 10.28 -6.06 -17.72
N GLY A 85 10.97 -6.29 -16.59
CA GLY A 85 11.93 -5.33 -16.03
C GLY A 85 11.34 -3.94 -15.74
N VAL A 86 10.05 -3.86 -15.41
CA VAL A 86 9.35 -2.58 -15.19
C VAL A 86 9.99 -1.82 -14.04
N LYS A 87 10.27 -0.52 -14.28
CA LYS A 87 10.92 0.39 -13.32
C LYS A 87 9.90 1.41 -12.81
N SER A 88 10.02 1.80 -11.54
CA SER A 88 9.22 2.90 -11.02
C SER A 88 9.65 4.24 -11.64
N LEU A 89 8.78 5.24 -11.60
CA LEU A 89 9.15 6.60 -12.05
C LEU A 89 10.32 7.18 -11.26
N VAL A 90 10.48 6.76 -9.99
CA VAL A 90 11.62 7.16 -9.15
C VAL A 90 12.91 6.52 -9.66
N ASP A 91 12.89 5.23 -9.99
CA ASP A 91 14.07 4.53 -10.53
C ASP A 91 14.49 5.12 -11.88
N ILE A 92 13.52 5.44 -12.76
CA ILE A 92 13.78 6.10 -14.03
C ILE A 92 14.39 7.49 -13.80
N GLY A 93 13.86 8.25 -12.84
CA GLY A 93 14.43 9.54 -12.43
C GLY A 93 15.86 9.43 -11.89
N ASN A 94 16.24 8.26 -11.36
CA ASN A 94 17.58 7.95 -10.88
C ASN A 94 18.52 7.38 -11.96
N GLY A 95 18.09 7.34 -13.24
CA GLY A 95 18.91 6.94 -14.37
C GLY A 95 18.67 5.52 -14.90
N GLU A 96 17.68 4.80 -14.38
CA GLU A 96 17.27 3.52 -14.95
C GLU A 96 16.50 3.70 -16.26
N VAL A 97 16.60 2.73 -17.16
CA VAL A 97 15.88 2.75 -18.45
C VAL A 97 14.42 2.37 -18.22
N ALA A 98 13.50 3.13 -18.82
CA ALA A 98 12.08 2.82 -18.77
C ALA A 98 11.79 1.42 -19.37
N GLY A 99 10.95 0.66 -18.67
CA GLY A 99 10.45 -0.62 -19.15
C GLY A 99 9.43 -0.48 -20.28
N PRO A 100 8.86 -1.61 -20.76
CA PRO A 100 7.77 -1.61 -21.73
C PRO A 100 6.53 -0.91 -21.17
N SER A 101 5.64 -0.46 -22.05
CA SER A 101 4.36 0.14 -21.63
C SER A 101 3.45 -0.87 -20.94
N ASP A 102 2.59 -0.38 -20.04
CA ASP A 102 1.69 -1.21 -19.23
C ASP A 102 0.87 -2.19 -20.07
N ALA A 103 0.34 -1.74 -21.20
CA ALA A 103 -0.46 -2.55 -22.12
C ALA A 103 0.24 -3.84 -22.57
N ILE A 104 1.57 -3.89 -22.56
CA ILE A 104 2.35 -5.07 -22.98
C ILE A 104 2.29 -6.18 -21.93
N PHE A 105 2.29 -5.83 -20.64
CA PHE A 105 2.41 -6.82 -19.55
C PHE A 105 1.13 -6.97 -18.73
N GLU A 106 0.10 -6.16 -18.94
CA GLU A 106 -1.13 -6.21 -18.13
C GLU A 106 -1.87 -7.55 -18.19
N SER A 107 -1.76 -8.26 -19.31
CA SER A 107 -2.35 -9.59 -19.52
C SER A 107 -1.52 -10.73 -18.93
N THR A 108 -0.27 -10.45 -18.55
CA THR A 108 0.65 -11.43 -17.96
C THR A 108 0.57 -11.39 -16.43
N LYS A 109 0.48 -12.57 -15.82
CA LYS A 109 0.42 -12.70 -14.37
C LYS A 109 1.78 -12.34 -13.75
N GLY A 110 1.74 -11.37 -12.86
CA GLY A 110 2.83 -10.89 -12.02
C GLY A 110 2.67 -11.39 -10.60
N SER A 111 3.05 -10.57 -9.62
CA SER A 111 3.10 -11.00 -8.22
C SER A 111 2.72 -9.91 -7.21
N THR A 112 2.45 -10.34 -6.00
CA THR A 112 2.23 -9.51 -4.81
C THR A 112 3.10 -10.03 -3.68
N GLU A 113 3.55 -9.14 -2.80
CA GLU A 113 4.45 -9.52 -1.70
C GLU A 113 3.70 -10.08 -0.49
N ASN A 114 2.53 -9.53 -0.18
CA ASN A 114 1.81 -9.82 1.06
C ASN A 114 0.28 -9.89 0.90
N ILE A 115 -0.22 -9.83 -0.34
CA ILE A 115 -1.66 -9.89 -0.64
C ILE A 115 -2.00 -11.29 -1.14
N LEU A 116 -2.40 -12.17 -0.21
CA LEU A 116 -2.72 -13.56 -0.53
C LEU A 116 -3.82 -13.70 -1.62
N TYR A 117 -4.91 -12.95 -1.47
CA TYR A 117 -6.04 -12.93 -2.40
C TYR A 117 -6.17 -11.55 -3.04
N SER A 118 -5.28 -11.25 -3.99
CA SER A 118 -5.32 -10.00 -4.75
C SER A 118 -6.57 -9.92 -5.63
N ALA A 119 -7.27 -8.78 -5.58
CA ALA A 119 -8.45 -8.53 -6.41
C ALA A 119 -8.14 -8.72 -7.90
N ARG A 120 -7.02 -8.17 -8.39
CA ARG A 120 -6.57 -8.31 -9.79
C ARG A 120 -6.34 -9.77 -10.16
N CYS A 121 -5.67 -10.53 -9.30
CA CYS A 121 -5.26 -11.89 -9.64
C CYS A 121 -6.44 -12.85 -9.63
N GLN A 122 -7.34 -12.67 -8.68
CA GLN A 122 -8.61 -13.40 -8.62
C GLN A 122 -9.50 -13.05 -9.83
N SER A 123 -9.59 -11.78 -10.22
CA SER A 123 -10.46 -11.37 -11.33
C SER A 123 -9.96 -11.81 -12.70
N LEU A 124 -8.64 -11.80 -12.93
CA LEU A 124 -8.06 -12.07 -14.25
C LEU A 124 -7.67 -13.54 -14.45
N TRP A 125 -7.22 -14.23 -13.39
CA TRP A 125 -6.70 -15.59 -13.51
C TRP A 125 -7.39 -16.60 -12.59
N GLY A 126 -8.25 -16.17 -11.66
CA GLY A 126 -8.88 -17.09 -10.69
C GLY A 126 -7.91 -17.70 -9.68
N GLU A 127 -6.71 -17.13 -9.54
CA GLU A 127 -5.60 -17.70 -8.77
C GLU A 127 -4.99 -16.67 -7.81
N THR A 128 -4.16 -17.16 -6.88
CA THR A 128 -3.29 -16.29 -6.07
C THR A 128 -2.07 -15.88 -6.89
N CYS A 129 -1.50 -14.73 -6.55
CA CYS A 129 -0.24 -14.24 -7.11
C CYS A 129 0.73 -13.85 -6.00
N LEU A 130 0.65 -14.52 -4.86
CA LEU A 130 1.60 -14.32 -3.77
C LEU A 130 2.97 -14.83 -4.23
N ARG A 131 4.00 -13.97 -4.14
CA ARG A 131 5.38 -14.33 -4.49
C ARG A 131 5.84 -15.49 -3.60
N GLN A 132 6.42 -16.53 -4.21
CA GLN A 132 6.90 -17.74 -3.52
C GLN A 132 8.31 -17.59 -2.96
#